data_AF-A0A2X4XZI1-F1
#
_entry.id   AF-A0A2X4XZI1-F1
#
_cell.length_a   1.000
_cell.length_b   1.000
_cell.length_c   1.000
_cell.angle_alpha   90.00
_cell.angle_beta   90.00
_cell.angle_gamma   90.00
#
_symmetry.space_group_name_H-M   'P 1'
#
loop_
_entity.id
_entity.type
_entity.pdbx_description
1 polymer ?
#
loop_
_entity_poly.entity_id
_entity_poly.type
_entity_poly.pdbx_seq_one_letter_code
_entity_poly.pdbx_strand_id
1 'polypeptide(L)'
;MTIFPAIAELNDLALDLPRFEQALSQFAQKLHLDLSQFSADHISVRCHQNTTAERWRQGLQQCGSLLSEATINGRRFACSICISRCR
;
A
#
# COMPACT_ATOMS: atom_id res chain seq x y z
N MET A 1 16.97 -6.59 -3.46
CA MET A 1 15.59 -6.09 -3.28
C MET A 1 14.69 -6.93 -4.16
N THR A 2 13.68 -7.57 -3.58
CA THR A 2 12.65 -8.30 -4.33
C THR A 2 11.64 -7.31 -4.92
N ILE A 3 11.06 -7.66 -6.07
CA ILE A 3 10.07 -6.82 -6.73
C ILE A 3 8.70 -7.15 -6.12
N PHE A 4 7.89 -6.12 -5.81
CA PHE A 4 6.61 -6.23 -5.08
C PHE A 4 5.70 -7.44 -5.45
N PRO A 5 5.43 -7.77 -6.73
CA PRO A 5 4.55 -8.89 -7.06
C PRO A 5 5.19 -10.27 -6.84
N ALA A 6 6.51 -10.35 -6.67
CA ALA A 6 7.23 -11.60 -6.46
C ALA A 6 7.30 -12.00 -4.97
N ILE A 7 6.74 -11.20 -4.07
CA ILE A 7 6.78 -11.42 -2.62
C ILE A 7 5.51 -12.17 -2.19
N ALA A 8 5.67 -13.40 -1.72
CA ALA A 8 4.57 -14.30 -1.38
C ALA A 8 3.63 -13.69 -0.32
N GLU A 9 4.19 -12.95 0.64
CA GLU A 9 3.47 -12.28 1.72
C GLU A 9 2.50 -11.19 1.23
N LEU A 10 2.74 -10.65 0.02
CA LEU A 10 2.01 -9.54 -0.58
C LEU A 10 1.14 -9.97 -1.77
N ASN A 11 1.04 -11.27 -2.05
CA ASN A 11 0.33 -11.79 -3.21
C ASN A 11 -1.15 -11.36 -3.23
N ASP A 12 -1.79 -11.30 -2.07
CA ASP A 12 -3.18 -10.82 -1.97
C ASP A 12 -3.33 -9.34 -2.34
N LEU A 13 -2.37 -8.49 -1.94
CA LEU A 13 -2.35 -7.08 -2.34
C LEU A 13 -2.10 -6.92 -3.85
N ALA A 14 -1.21 -7.73 -4.43
CA ALA A 14 -0.95 -7.72 -5.87
C ALA A 14 -2.18 -8.14 -6.68
N LEU A 15 -2.92 -9.15 -6.21
CA LEU A 15 -4.16 -9.60 -6.84
C LEU A 15 -5.31 -8.60 -6.69
N ASP A 16 -5.34 -7.82 -5.60
CA ASP A 16 -6.39 -6.83 -5.34
C ASP A 16 -6.14 -5.47 -6.02
N LEU A 17 -4.90 -5.19 -6.41
CA LEU A 17 -4.50 -3.91 -7.01
C LEU A 17 -5.32 -3.52 -8.25
N PRO A 18 -5.58 -4.41 -9.23
CA PRO A 18 -6.41 -4.06 -10.39
C PRO A 18 -7.83 -3.62 -10.01
N ARG A 19 -8.42 -4.26 -8.99
CA ARG A 19 -9.74 -3.87 -8.47
C ARG A 19 -9.70 -2.48 -7.84
N PHE A 20 -8.63 -2.16 -7.12
CA PHE A 20 -8.42 -0.83 -6.53
C PHE A 20 -8.25 0.26 -7.61
N GLU A 21 -7.43 0.02 -8.64
CA GLU A 21 -7.23 0.96 -9.75
C GLU A 21 -8.54 1.29 -10.48
N GLN A 22 -9.38 0.27 -10.70
CA GLN A 22 -10.70 0.45 -11.30
C GLN A 22 -11.61 1.30 -10.41
N ALA A 23 -11.65 1.02 -9.10
CA ALA A 23 -12.46 1.79 -8.15
C ALA A 23 -11.99 3.25 -8.06
N LEU A 24 -10.68 3.49 -8.06
CA LEU A 24 -10.10 4.84 -8.05
C LEU A 24 -10.46 5.61 -9.32
N SER A 25 -10.35 4.96 -10.49
CA SER A 25 -10.73 5.57 -11.78
C SER A 25 -12.21 5.93 -11.83
N GLN A 26 -13.09 5.04 -11.38
CA GLN A 26 -14.53 5.32 -11.29
C GLN A 26 -14.84 6.45 -10.32
N PHE A 27 -14.12 6.53 -9.20
CA PHE A 27 -14.30 7.60 -8.23
C PHE A 27 -13.86 8.95 -8.78
N ALA A 28 -12.72 9.01 -9.47
CA ALA A 28 -12.24 10.21 -10.14
C ALA A 28 -13.22 10.68 -11.23
N GLN A 29 -13.78 9.76 -12.01
CA GLN A 29 -14.82 10.08 -12.99
C GLN A 29 -16.06 10.71 -12.35
N LYS A 30 -16.54 10.17 -11.22
CA LYS A 30 -17.67 10.73 -10.47
C LYS A 30 -17.41 12.12 -9.92
N LEU A 31 -16.15 12.42 -9.58
CA LEU A 31 -15.73 13.72 -9.09
C LEU A 31 -15.33 14.69 -10.22
N HIS A 32 -15.40 14.26 -11.49
CA HIS A 32 -14.89 14.99 -12.64
C HIS A 32 -13.43 15.46 -12.44
N LEU A 33 -12.61 14.60 -11.83
CA LEU A 33 -11.24 14.89 -11.46
C LEU A 33 -10.26 14.18 -12.40
N ASP A 34 -9.34 14.95 -12.96
CA ASP A 34 -8.26 14.43 -13.79
C ASP A 34 -7.05 14.06 -12.91
N LEU A 35 -6.88 12.75 -12.69
CA LEU A 35 -5.80 12.22 -11.85
C LEU A 35 -4.40 12.51 -12.42
N SER A 36 -4.26 12.77 -13.72
CA SER A 36 -2.96 13.03 -14.35
C SER A 36 -2.30 14.33 -13.86
N GLN A 37 -3.10 15.22 -13.27
CA GLN A 37 -2.63 16.50 -12.73
C GLN A 37 -2.03 16.38 -11.33
N PHE A 38 -2.14 15.20 -10.70
CA PHE A 38 -1.70 14.96 -9.34
C PHE A 38 -0.58 13.91 -9.29
N SER A 39 0.41 14.13 -8.42
CA SER A 39 1.40 13.11 -8.10
C SER A 39 0.93 12.33 -6.87
N ALA A 40 0.85 11.00 -7.01
CA ALA A 40 0.61 10.14 -5.86
C ALA A 40 1.83 10.12 -4.95
N ASP A 41 1.63 10.47 -3.67
CA ASP A 41 2.67 10.45 -2.65
C ASP A 41 2.82 9.06 -2.01
N HIS A 42 1.70 8.44 -1.62
CA HIS A 42 1.67 7.12 -1.01
C HIS A 42 0.33 6.41 -1.24
N ILE A 43 0.31 5.09 -1.08
CA ILE A 43 -0.90 4.25 -1.06
C ILE A 43 -1.06 3.64 0.33
N SER A 44 -2.29 3.59 0.84
CA SER A 44 -2.60 3.04 2.16
C SER A 44 -3.35 1.72 2.03
N VAL A 45 -2.91 0.69 2.77
CA VAL A 45 -3.61 -0.59 2.91
C VAL A 45 -4.30 -0.69 4.26
N ARG A 46 -5.41 -1.41 4.34
CA ARG A 46 -6.15 -1.66 5.58
C ARG A 46 -6.42 -3.14 5.75
N CYS A 47 -6.30 -3.61 6.98
CA CYS A 47 -6.69 -4.97 7.38
C CYS A 47 -7.33 -4.96 8.77
N HIS A 48 -8.09 -6.00 9.07
CA HIS A 48 -8.75 -6.18 10.38
C HIS A 48 -7.99 -7.14 11.30
N GLN A 49 -7.12 -7.99 10.73
CA GLN A 49 -6.37 -9.01 11.47
C GLN A 49 -4.91 -8.60 11.65
N ASN A 50 -4.42 -8.64 12.88
CA ASN A 50 -3.02 -8.33 13.20
C ASN A 50 -2.03 -9.27 12.51
N THR A 51 -2.42 -10.53 12.27
CA THR A 51 -1.62 -11.51 11.55
C THR A 51 -1.37 -11.08 10.10
N THR A 52 -2.39 -10.54 9.42
CA THR A 52 -2.28 -9.98 8.08
C THR A 52 -1.39 -8.73 8.07
N ALA A 53 -1.57 -7.84 9.06
CA ALA A 53 -0.74 -6.64 9.20
C ALA A 53 0.74 -6.98 9.32
N GLU A 54 1.08 -7.96 10.17
CA GLU A 54 2.45 -8.40 10.37
C GLU A 54 3.04 -9.08 9.13
N ARG A 55 2.25 -9.94 8.46
CA ARG A 55 2.65 -10.57 7.20
C ARG A 55 2.99 -9.52 6.14
N TRP A 56 2.14 -8.52 5.95
CA TRP A 56 2.39 -7.45 5.00
C TRP A 56 3.60 -6.60 5.40
N ARG A 57 3.79 -6.31 6.69
CA ARG A 57 4.98 -5.60 7.18
C ARG A 57 6.26 -6.34 6.80
N GLN A 58 6.30 -7.65 7.00
CA GLN A 58 7.44 -8.49 6.64
C GLN A 58 7.70 -8.50 5.13
N GLY A 59 6.65 -8.64 4.31
CA GLY A 59 6.77 -8.58 2.86
C GLY A 59 7.28 -7.23 2.37
N LEU A 60 6.68 -6.13 2.84
CA LEU A 60 7.03 -4.76 2.42
C LEU A 60 8.47 -4.38 2.80
N GLN A 61 9.01 -4.92 3.90
CA GLN A 61 10.42 -4.74 4.27
C GLN A 61 11.40 -5.40 3.30
N GLN A 62 10.97 -6.33 2.46
CA GLN A 62 11.84 -6.97 1.45
C GLN A 62 12.01 -6.11 0.18
N CYS A 63 11.03 -5.24 -0.12
CA CYS A 63 11.03 -4.36 -1.28
C CYS A 63 11.13 -2.86 -0.95
N GLY A 64 11.16 -2.48 0.32
CA GLY A 64 11.15 -1.10 0.75
C GLY A 64 11.77 -0.88 2.12
N SER A 65 11.83 0.37 2.53
CA SER A 65 12.37 0.79 3.83
C SER A 65 11.30 1.47 4.67
N LEU A 66 11.32 1.19 5.98
CA LEU A 66 10.42 1.81 6.93
C LEU A 66 10.70 3.31 7.02
N LEU A 67 9.71 4.16 6.74
CA LEU A 67 9.82 5.61 6.92
C LEU A 67 9.42 6.03 8.32
N SER A 68 8.31 5.48 8.80
CA SER A 68 7.72 5.87 10.07
C SER A 68 6.84 4.75 10.62
N GLU A 69 6.88 4.58 11.94
CA GLU A 69 6.01 3.70 12.69
C GLU A 69 5.36 4.51 13.82
N ALA A 70 4.03 4.51 13.87
CA ALA A 70 3.27 5.21 14.90
C ALA A 70 2.26 4.28 15.57
N THR A 71 2.12 4.46 16.89
CA THR A 71 1.03 3.85 17.67
C THR A 71 -0.13 4.84 17.72
N ILE A 72 -1.23 4.52 17.05
CA ILE A 72 -2.43 5.36 17.03
C ILE A 72 -3.52 4.62 17.80
N ASN A 73 -4.10 5.25 18.82
CA ASN A 73 -5.16 4.69 19.67
C ASN A 73 -4.80 3.33 20.32
N GLY A 74 -3.59 3.21 20.90
CA GLY A 74 -3.14 2.01 21.63
C GLY A 74 -2.87 0.79 20.74
N ARG A 75 -2.82 1.00 19.43
CA ARG A 75 -2.78 -0.03 18.39
C ARG A 75 -1.62 0.29 17.43
N ARG A 76 -0.67 -0.64 17.28
CA ARG A 76 0.48 -0.49 16.36
C ARG A 76 0.04 -0.80 14.92
N PHE A 77 -0.51 0.17 14.19
CA PHE A 77 -1.04 -0.10 12.83
C PHE A 77 -0.62 0.90 11.74
N ALA A 78 0.02 2.02 12.07
CA ALA A 78 0.50 2.96 11.06
C ALA A 78 1.98 2.69 10.79
N CYS A 79 2.23 1.75 9.87
CA CYS A 79 3.56 1.47 9.35
C CYS A 79 3.62 2.01 7.92
N SER A 80 4.26 3.16 7.74
CA SER A 80 4.48 3.74 6.41
C SER A 80 5.80 3.20 5.88
N ILE A 81 5.72 2.36 4.85
CA ILE A 81 6.89 1.81 4.18
C ILE A 81 7.04 2.52 2.84
N CYS A 82 8.19 3.17 2.65
CA CYS A 82 8.56 3.66 1.33
C CYS A 82 8.98 2.45 0.50
N ILE A 83 8.16 2.09 -0.47
CA ILE A 83 8.68 1.41 -1.64
C ILE A 83 9.21 2.53 -2.50
N SER A 84 10.47 2.94 -2.25
CA SER A 84 11.12 3.92 -3.10
C SER A 84 11.01 3.40 -4.52
N ARG A 85 10.20 4.05 -5.35
CA ARG A 85 10.35 4.01 -6.79
C ARG A 85 11.82 4.39 -7.01
N CYS A 86 12.66 3.40 -7.33
CA CYS A 86 13.87 3.66 -8.08
C CYS A 86 13.41 4.53 -9.26
N ARG A 87 13.90 5.77 -9.31
CA ARG A 87 13.85 6.57 -10.52
C ARG A 87 14.38 5.78 -11.70
#